data_AF-A0A7V9IUZ5-F1
#
_entry.id   AF-A0A7V9IUZ5-F1
#
_cell.length_a   1.000
_cell.length_b   1.000
_cell.length_c   1.000
_cell.angle_alpha   90.00
_cell.angle_beta   90.00
_cell.angle_gamma   90.00
#
_symmetry.space_group_name_H-M   'P 1'
#
loop_
_entity.id
_entity.type
_entity.pdbx_description
1 polymer ?
#
loop_
_entity_poly.entity_id
_entity_poly.type
_entity_poly.pdbx_seq_one_letter_code
_entity_poly.pdbx_strand_id
1 'polypeptide(L)'
;LVGFAAETGDDAGSVLDHGRTKLERKGCDFLVVNDVSQGRAFDSPDNEAVILGSDGSVTDVPHGPKIALAHALWDVVVQRLDLA
;
A
#
# COMPACT_ATOMS: atom_id res chain seq x y z
N LEU A 1 12.89 -1.88 3.37
CA LEU A 1 12.53 -1.86 1.94
C LEU A 1 11.04 -1.59 1.80
N VAL A 2 10.66 -0.58 1.02
CA VAL A 2 9.25 -0.28 0.70
C VAL A 2 8.99 -0.64 -0.76
N GLY A 3 7.96 -1.45 -1.01
CA GLY A 3 7.45 -1.75 -2.35
C GLY A 3 6.17 -1.00 -2.66
N PHE A 4 5.87 -0.86 -3.95
CA PHE A 4 4.57 -0.40 -4.45
C PHE A 4 3.94 -1.49 -5.31
N ALA A 5 2.61 -1.59 -5.27
CA ALA A 5 1.83 -2.53 -6.03
C ALA A 5 0.54 -1.87 -6.52
N ALA A 6 0.34 -1.93 -7.83
CA ALA A 6 -0.97 -1.77 -8.43
C ALA A 6 -1.66 -3.13 -8.43
N GLU A 7 -2.87 -3.20 -7.89
CA GLU A 7 -3.69 -4.40 -7.82
C GLU A 7 -5.10 -4.13 -8.33
N THR A 8 -5.75 -5.20 -8.79
CA THR A 8 -7.18 -5.26 -9.08
C THR A 8 -7.74 -6.48 -8.37
N GLY A 9 -8.97 -6.40 -7.87
CA GLY A 9 -9.69 -7.59 -7.40
C GLY A 9 -10.13 -8.46 -8.58
N ASP A 10 -10.25 -9.76 -8.35
CA ASP A 10 -10.73 -10.75 -9.31
C ASP A 10 -11.45 -11.91 -8.60
N ASP A 11 -11.81 -12.96 -9.35
CA ASP A 11 -12.49 -14.14 -8.82
C ASP A 11 -11.64 -14.92 -7.81
N ALA A 12 -10.32 -14.69 -7.78
CA ALA A 12 -9.39 -15.38 -6.89
C ALA A 12 -9.13 -14.61 -5.59
N GLY A 13 -9.46 -13.32 -5.51
CA GLY A 13 -9.29 -12.54 -4.29
C GLY A 13 -9.54 -11.05 -4.43
N SER A 14 -9.65 -10.38 -3.28
CA SER A 14 -9.70 -8.93 -3.21
C SER A 14 -8.33 -8.30 -3.49
N VAL A 15 -8.32 -6.98 -3.73
CA VAL A 15 -7.09 -6.18 -3.81
C VAL A 15 -6.16 -6.41 -2.59
N LEU A 16 -6.74 -6.53 -1.40
CA LEU A 16 -5.96 -6.76 -0.17
C LEU A 16 -5.39 -8.17 -0.09
N ASP A 17 -6.10 -9.18 -0.59
CA ASP A 17 -5.61 -10.56 -0.60
C ASP A 17 -4.40 -10.70 -1.55
N HIS A 18 -4.50 -10.08 -2.72
CA HIS A 18 -3.41 -9.99 -3.70
C HIS A 18 -2.22 -9.21 -3.14
N GLY A 19 -2.49 -8.09 -2.46
CA GLY A 19 -1.48 -7.27 -1.79
C GLY A 19 -0.69 -8.05 -0.73
N ARG A 20 -1.39 -8.78 0.15
CA ARG A 20 -0.74 -9.61 1.19
C ARG A 20 0.12 -10.71 0.58
N THR A 21 -0.41 -11.42 -0.41
CA THR A 21 0.34 -12.46 -1.13
C THR A 21 1.60 -11.89 -1.79
N LYS A 22 1.51 -10.68 -2.38
CA LYS A 22 2.64 -10.01 -3.03
C LYS A 22 3.67 -9.51 -2.01
N LEU A 23 3.25 -9.04 -0.83
CA LEU A 23 4.12 -8.65 0.27
C LEU A 23 4.96 -9.85 0.73
N GLU A 24 4.31 -10.98 1.03
CA GLU A 24 4.96 -12.22 1.45
C GLU A 24 5.97 -12.72 0.40
N ARG A 25 5.55 -12.76 -0.87
CA ARG A 25 6.42 -13.21 -1.97
C ARG A 25 7.63 -12.30 -2.19
N LYS A 26 7.48 -10.99 -2.02
CA LYS A 26 8.56 -10.01 -2.25
C LYS A 26 9.47 -9.85 -1.03
N GLY A 27 8.98 -10.09 0.18
CA GLY A 27 9.74 -9.95 1.42
C GLY A 27 10.18 -8.51 1.73
N CYS A 28 9.41 -7.49 1.31
CA CYS A 28 9.65 -6.10 1.69
C CYS A 28 9.06 -5.80 3.09
N ASP A 29 9.60 -4.80 3.79
CA ASP A 29 9.07 -4.40 5.11
C ASP A 29 7.69 -3.77 5.00
N PHE A 30 7.45 -3.02 3.92
CA PHE A 30 6.16 -2.42 3.62
C PHE A 30 5.80 -2.61 2.15
N LEU A 31 4.52 -2.80 1.86
CA LEU A 31 3.96 -2.74 0.51
C LEU A 31 2.80 -1.74 0.47
N VAL A 32 2.92 -0.70 -0.35
CA VAL A 32 1.83 0.22 -0.67
C VAL A 32 0.99 -0.41 -1.78
N VAL A 33 -0.28 -0.66 -1.50
CA VAL A 33 -1.23 -1.31 -2.39
C VAL A 33 -2.22 -0.27 -2.90
N ASN A 34 -2.23 -0.05 -4.20
CA ASN A 34 -3.15 0.83 -4.90
C ASN A 34 -4.19 -0.01 -5.65
N ASP A 35 -5.46 0.20 -5.36
CA ASP A 35 -6.54 -0.33 -6.20
C ASP A 35 -6.59 0.48 -7.51
N VAL A 36 -6.20 -0.17 -8.60
CA VAL A 36 -6.21 0.42 -9.94
C VAL A 36 -7.39 -0.06 -10.78
N SER A 37 -8.37 -0.71 -10.15
CA SER A 37 -9.62 -1.10 -10.78
C SER A 37 -10.29 0.12 -11.42
N GLN A 38 -10.83 -0.07 -12.62
CA GLN A 38 -11.45 1.00 -13.41
C GLN A 38 -10.48 2.14 -13.77
N GLY A 39 -9.17 1.88 -13.85
CA GLY A 39 -8.17 2.86 -14.27
C GLY A 39 -7.81 3.89 -13.19
N ARG A 40 -8.16 3.62 -11.94
CA ARG A 40 -7.85 4.49 -10.80
C ARG A 40 -6.34 4.55 -10.51
N ALA A 41 -5.93 5.59 -9.78
CA ALA A 41 -4.57 5.86 -9.27
C ALA A 41 -3.47 6.26 -10.27
N PHE A 42 -3.64 6.04 -11.57
CA PHE A 42 -2.71 6.54 -12.60
C PHE A 42 -3.13 7.93 -13.11
N ASP A 43 -2.16 8.81 -13.33
CA ASP A 43 -2.35 10.15 -13.92
C ASP A 43 -3.35 11.09 -13.20
N SER A 44 -3.54 10.90 -11.89
CA SER A 44 -4.36 11.76 -11.02
C SER A 44 -3.50 12.48 -9.96
N PRO A 45 -3.79 13.73 -9.53
CA PRO A 45 -3.13 14.32 -8.36
C PRO A 45 -3.48 13.59 -7.05
N ASP A 46 -4.58 12.84 -7.04
CA ASP A 46 -5.12 12.14 -5.89
C ASP A 46 -4.84 10.63 -5.96
N ASN A 47 -4.83 9.98 -4.80
CA ASN A 47 -4.59 8.57 -4.65
C ASN A 47 -5.37 8.00 -3.45
N GLU A 48 -5.65 6.70 -3.50
CA GLU A 48 -6.18 5.90 -2.41
C GLU A 48 -5.33 4.65 -2.31
N ALA A 49 -4.94 4.25 -1.10
CA ALA A 49 -4.03 3.13 -0.91
C ALA A 49 -4.20 2.48 0.45
N VAL A 50 -3.68 1.26 0.58
CA VAL A 50 -3.45 0.60 1.86
C VAL A 50 -1.97 0.27 1.97
N ILE A 51 -1.38 0.59 3.11
CA ILE A 51 0.02 0.24 3.41
C ILE A 51 0.01 -1.01 4.27
N LEU A 52 0.60 -2.09 3.76
CA LEU A 52 0.75 -3.37 4.46
C LEU A 52 2.16 -3.48 5.02
N GLY A 53 2.31 -3.79 6.31
CA GLY A 53 3.59 -4.10 6.94
C GLY A 53 3.85 -5.61 7.02
N SER A 54 5.12 -5.99 6.91
CA SER A 54 5.55 -7.39 7.07
C SER A 54 5.32 -7.94 8.48
N ASP A 55 5.05 -7.06 9.45
CA ASP A 55 4.66 -7.37 10.82
C ASP A 55 3.14 -7.59 11.00
N GLY A 56 2.37 -7.51 9.89
CA GLY A 56 0.92 -7.63 9.90
C GLY A 56 0.17 -6.31 10.11
N SER A 57 0.87 -5.18 10.24
CA SER A 57 0.24 -3.87 10.32
C SER A 57 -0.48 -3.51 9.01
N VAL A 58 -1.58 -2.76 9.14
CA VAL A 58 -2.39 -2.28 8.03
C VAL A 58 -2.74 -0.82 8.28
N THR A 59 -2.40 0.06 7.35
CA THR A 59 -2.74 1.48 7.42
C THR A 59 -3.53 1.87 6.18
N ASP A 60 -4.81 2.22 6.37
CA ASP A 60 -5.64 2.77 5.32
C ASP A 60 -5.25 4.23 5.05
N VAL A 61 -5.08 4.56 3.77
CA VAL A 61 -4.87 5.94 3.30
C VAL A 61 -6.07 6.32 2.44
N PRO A 62 -7.02 7.11 2.99
CA PRO A 62 -8.22 7.52 2.28
C PRO A 62 -7.89 8.28 0.98
N HIS A 63 -8.85 8.28 0.05
CA HIS A 63 -8.73 9.04 -1.18
C HIS A 63 -8.43 10.52 -0.90
N GLY A 64 -7.34 11.02 -1.49
CA GLY A 64 -6.94 12.41 -1.36
C GLY A 64 -5.59 12.69 -2.03
N PRO A 65 -4.99 13.86 -1.79
CA PRO A 65 -3.76 14.26 -2.47
C PRO A 65 -2.62 13.25 -2.26
N LYS A 66 -1.83 12.99 -3.31
CA LYS A 66 -0.64 12.12 -3.23
C LYS A 66 0.33 12.47 -2.09
N ILE A 67 0.40 13.75 -1.72
CA ILE A 67 1.23 14.19 -0.60
C ILE A 67 0.76 13.61 0.75
N ALA A 68 -0.53 13.38 0.93
CA ALA A 68 -1.07 12.74 2.13
C ALA A 68 -0.60 11.28 2.25
N LEU A 69 -0.62 10.52 1.13
CA LEU A 69 -0.04 9.18 1.08
C LEU A 69 1.46 9.18 1.37
N ALA A 70 2.20 10.15 0.83
CA ALA A 70 3.63 10.27 1.09
C ALA A 70 3.93 10.51 2.58
N HIS A 71 3.16 11.38 3.25
CA HIS A 71 3.29 11.60 4.69
C HIS A 71 2.92 10.36 5.50
N ALA A 72 1.78 9.71 5.21
CA ALA A 72 1.37 8.49 5.90
C ALA A 72 2.42 7.37 5.77
N LEU A 73 3.00 7.21 4.56
CA LEU A 73 4.08 6.25 4.34
C LEU A 73 5.35 6.62 5.11
N TRP A 74 5.68 7.91 5.18
CA TRP A 74 6.85 8.35 5.94
C TRP A 74 6.69 8.08 7.43
N ASP A 75 5.50 8.34 7.99
CA ASP A 75 5.21 8.10 9.40
C ASP A 75 5.40 6.62 9.77
N VAL A 76 4.89 5.68 8.97
CA VAL A 76 5.06 4.24 9.25
C VAL A 76 6.52 3.78 9.08
N VAL A 77 7.27 4.38 8.14
CA VAL A 77 8.70 4.09 7.95
C VAL A 77 9.50 4.57 9.16
N VAL A 78 9.26 5.79 9.64
CA VAL A 78 9.94 6.34 10.82
C VAL A 78 9.62 5.50 12.05
N GLN A 79 8.34 5.18 12.29
CA GLN A 79 7.92 4.33 13.42
C GLN A 79 8.61 2.97 13.41
N ARG A 80 8.78 2.34 12.23
CA ARG A 80 9.47 1.04 12.11
C ARG A 80 10.96 1.12 12.45
N LEU A 81 11.61 2.22 12.11
CA LEU A 81 13.03 2.45 12.36
C LEU A 81 13.30 2.82 13.82
N ASP A 82 12.37 3.51 14.48
CA ASP A 82 12.47 3.82 15.91
C ASP A 82 12.29 2.57 16.80
N LEU A 83 11.68 1.51 16.27
CA LEU A 83 11.47 0.22 16.93
C LEU A 83 12.56 -0.83 16.62
N ALA A 84 13.56 -0.49 15.80
CA ALA A 84 14.64 -1.39 15.37
C ALA A 84 15.93 -1.14 16.17
#